data_AF-A0A1I5YYT5-F1
#
_entry.id   AF-A0A1I5YYT5-F1
#
_cell.length_a   1.000
_cell.length_b   1.000
_cell.length_c   1.000
_cell.angle_alpha   90.00
_cell.angle_beta   90.00
_cell.angle_gamma   90.00
#
_symmetry.space_group_name_H-M   'P 1'
#
loop_
_entity.id
_entity.type
_entity.pdbx_description
1 polymer ?
#
loop_
_entity_poly.entity_id
_entity_poly.type
_entity_poly.pdbx_seq_one_letter_code
_entity_poly.pdbx_strand_id
1 'polypeptide(L)'
;MADYAPAPEDKFSFGLWTVGWPAADPFGVATRPPLDPVESVHRLAGLGAYGVTFHDDDLLATEPDRDTAIARFQRALAETGLRVPMATTNLFSHPVFKDGGLTSNDRDIRRYALTKVRRNLDLAAELGAQTYVLWGGREGAESDAAKDVRAALARYKEGLDVLADYAVSQGYDLRFALEPKPNEPRGDILLPTIGHALGFISHLERPELFGLNPEVGHEQMAGLNFVHGIAQALWQGKLFHLDLNGQHGPKYDQDLIFGHGDLTSAFFLVDLLEHGGYDGPRHFDYKPLRTEDPEDVWVSAAANMRTYLILREKARAFRADPEVAEALAASRVPELATPTLSEGETLDDLAADEFDVEAAGRRGYHFTRLNQLALEHLLGVRH
;
A
#
# COMPACT_ATOMS: atom_id res chain seq x y z
N MET A 1 -11.16 -0.54 29.71
CA MET A 1 -10.91 -0.07 28.33
C MET A 1 -10.08 -1.13 27.64
N ALA A 2 -10.35 -1.45 26.38
CA ALA A 2 -9.48 -2.34 25.62
C ALA A 2 -8.06 -1.76 25.57
N ASP A 3 -7.05 -2.60 25.70
CA ASP A 3 -5.64 -2.16 25.76
C ASP A 3 -5.10 -1.73 24.37
N TYR A 4 -5.80 -2.09 23.29
CA TYR A 4 -5.38 -1.90 21.89
C TYR A 4 -3.91 -2.34 21.67
N ALA A 5 -3.54 -3.45 22.30
CA ALA A 5 -2.25 -4.09 22.10
C ALA A 5 -2.30 -4.94 20.82
N PRO A 6 -1.33 -4.80 19.90
CA PRO A 6 -1.26 -5.60 18.69
C PRO A 6 -0.92 -7.07 19.02
N ALA A 7 -1.42 -7.96 18.18
CA ALA A 7 -1.11 -9.38 18.21
C ALA A 7 -0.56 -9.86 16.85
N PRO A 8 0.20 -10.97 16.79
CA PRO A 8 0.75 -11.46 15.52
C PRO A 8 -0.30 -11.70 14.42
N GLU A 9 -1.54 -12.02 14.80
CA GLU A 9 -2.67 -12.23 13.89
C GLU A 9 -3.10 -10.94 13.17
N ASP A 10 -2.79 -9.77 13.73
CA ASP A 10 -3.06 -8.47 13.09
C ASP A 10 -2.14 -8.22 11.88
N LYS A 11 -1.05 -8.97 11.76
CA LYS A 11 -0.10 -8.92 10.64
C LYS A 11 0.45 -7.51 10.37
N PHE A 12 0.66 -6.72 11.41
CA PHE A 12 1.30 -5.41 11.27
C PHE A 12 2.77 -5.56 10.88
N SER A 13 3.22 -4.77 9.90
CA SER A 13 4.60 -4.74 9.47
C SER A 13 5.08 -3.32 9.17
N PHE A 14 6.40 -3.13 9.20
CA PHE A 14 7.04 -1.84 8.96
C PHE A 14 8.26 -2.01 8.06
N GLY A 15 8.50 -1.05 7.19
CA GLY A 15 9.74 -0.96 6.43
C GLY A 15 10.89 -0.49 7.31
N LEU A 16 12.09 -1.04 7.14
CA LEU A 16 13.29 -0.53 7.84
C LEU A 16 13.51 0.96 7.57
N TRP A 17 13.18 1.42 6.36
CA TRP A 17 13.28 2.82 5.94
C TRP A 17 12.31 3.76 6.65
N THR A 18 11.27 3.24 7.32
CA THR A 18 10.24 4.03 8.00
C THR A 18 10.78 4.61 9.31
N VAL A 19 10.89 3.76 10.34
CA VAL A 19 11.49 4.09 11.64
C VAL A 19 12.97 4.46 11.51
N GLY A 20 13.65 3.95 10.48
CA GLY A 20 15.04 4.29 10.16
C GLY A 20 15.22 5.61 9.41
N TRP A 21 14.15 6.33 9.06
CA TRP A 21 14.28 7.59 8.34
C TRP A 21 14.98 8.67 9.20
N PRO A 22 16.15 9.19 8.75
CA PRO A 22 16.94 10.14 9.53
C PRO A 22 16.37 11.57 9.53
N ALA A 23 15.20 11.77 8.91
CA ALA A 23 14.54 13.08 8.80
C ALA A 23 15.31 14.14 7.99
N ALA A 24 16.04 13.69 6.97
CA ALA A 24 16.52 14.57 5.91
C ALA A 24 15.40 14.82 4.90
N ASP A 25 15.16 16.09 4.58
CA ASP A 25 14.13 16.53 3.64
C ASP A 25 14.75 17.48 2.58
N PRO A 26 14.01 17.93 1.55
CA PRO A 26 14.57 18.79 0.50
C PRO A 26 15.16 20.12 0.98
N PHE A 27 14.86 20.55 2.20
CA PHE A 27 15.23 21.86 2.76
C PHE A 27 16.09 21.76 4.04
N GLY A 28 16.43 20.55 4.49
CA GLY A 28 17.14 20.34 5.74
C GLY A 28 17.96 19.06 5.77
N VAL A 29 19.08 19.12 6.48
CA VAL A 29 19.87 17.92 6.83
C VAL A 29 19.12 17.07 7.86
N ALA A 30 19.59 15.83 8.02
CA ALA A 30 19.08 14.87 9.00
C ALA A 30 18.99 15.44 10.42
N THR A 31 17.92 15.08 11.14
CA THR A 31 17.73 15.40 12.56
C THR A 31 17.94 14.20 13.48
N ARG A 32 18.01 12.98 12.92
CA ARG A 32 18.31 11.73 13.63
C ARG A 32 19.48 10.99 12.97
N PRO A 33 20.31 10.27 13.76
CA PRO A 33 21.35 9.42 13.19
C PRO A 33 20.75 8.23 12.41
N PRO A 34 21.53 7.58 11.53
CA PRO A 34 21.15 6.29 10.97
C PRO A 34 20.83 5.28 12.07
N LEU A 35 19.75 4.53 11.90
CA LEU A 35 19.28 3.51 12.82
C LEU A 35 19.80 2.13 12.41
N ASP A 36 20.30 1.36 13.37
CA ASP A 36 20.78 0.00 13.11
C ASP A 36 19.60 -0.94 12.80
N PRO A 37 19.61 -1.66 11.66
CA PRO A 37 18.55 -2.61 11.32
C PRO A 37 18.29 -3.67 12.41
N VAL A 38 19.31 -4.07 13.17
CA VAL A 38 19.14 -5.01 14.31
C VAL A 38 18.30 -4.37 15.41
N GLU A 39 18.55 -3.11 15.73
CA GLU A 39 17.75 -2.38 16.72
C GLU A 39 16.29 -2.26 16.28
N SER A 40 16.05 -1.91 15.00
CA SER A 40 14.71 -1.87 14.42
C SER A 40 13.96 -3.18 14.61
N VAL A 41 14.60 -4.33 14.33
CA VAL A 41 13.97 -5.65 14.50
C VAL A 41 13.56 -5.88 15.97
N HIS A 42 14.45 -5.64 16.93
CA HIS A 42 14.12 -5.84 18.35
C HIS A 42 13.05 -4.88 18.87
N ARG A 43 13.12 -3.59 18.49
CA ARG A 43 12.14 -2.59 18.95
C ARG A 43 10.77 -2.85 18.32
N LEU A 44 10.69 -3.15 17.02
CA LEU A 44 9.43 -3.50 16.36
C LEU A 44 8.81 -4.79 16.92
N ALA A 45 9.63 -5.82 17.17
CA ALA A 45 9.16 -7.04 17.84
C ALA A 45 8.61 -6.75 19.24
N GLY A 46 9.32 -5.91 20.02
CA GLY A 46 8.87 -5.50 21.36
C GLY A 46 7.57 -4.70 21.37
N LEU A 47 7.25 -4.01 20.27
CA LEU A 47 5.98 -3.29 20.07
C LEU A 47 4.85 -4.19 19.54
N GLY A 48 5.14 -5.45 19.17
CA GLY A 48 4.16 -6.41 18.69
C GLY A 48 3.95 -6.43 17.17
N ALA A 49 4.90 -5.91 16.38
CA ALA A 49 4.89 -6.11 14.93
C ALA A 49 5.02 -7.61 14.59
N TYR A 50 4.36 -8.04 13.53
CA TYR A 50 4.46 -9.40 12.97
C TYR A 50 5.66 -9.53 12.03
N GLY A 51 5.98 -8.46 11.30
CA GLY A 51 7.03 -8.51 10.28
C GLY A 51 7.74 -7.19 10.04
N VAL A 52 8.86 -7.29 9.33
CA VAL A 52 9.68 -6.17 8.88
C VAL A 52 9.97 -6.34 7.39
N THR A 53 10.00 -5.24 6.64
CA THR A 53 10.30 -5.22 5.20
C THR A 53 11.52 -4.33 4.96
N PHE A 54 12.16 -4.45 3.80
CA PHE A 54 13.37 -3.66 3.51
C PHE A 54 13.58 -3.46 2.00
N HIS A 55 14.20 -2.33 1.63
CA HIS A 55 14.98 -2.24 0.40
C HIS A 55 16.34 -2.89 0.61
N ASP A 56 16.90 -3.47 -0.45
CA ASP A 56 18.26 -4.05 -0.43
C ASP A 56 19.33 -3.16 0.23
N ASP A 57 19.30 -1.86 -0.03
CA ASP A 57 20.29 -0.91 0.50
C ASP A 57 20.02 -0.49 1.96
N ASP A 58 18.81 -0.71 2.50
CA ASP A 58 18.44 -0.31 3.88
C ASP A 58 19.21 -1.12 4.93
N LEU A 59 19.53 -2.37 4.61
CA LEU A 59 20.32 -3.24 5.48
C LEU A 59 21.73 -2.68 5.74
N LEU A 60 22.20 -1.77 4.90
CA LEU A 60 23.55 -1.19 4.96
C LEU A 60 23.62 0.10 5.78
N ALA A 61 22.54 0.49 6.46
CA ALA A 61 22.42 1.78 7.15
C ALA A 61 23.57 2.06 8.15
N THR A 62 24.05 1.03 8.86
CA THR A 62 25.16 1.13 9.83
C THR A 62 26.31 0.15 9.57
N GLU A 63 26.18 -0.71 8.56
CA GLU A 63 27.14 -1.76 8.21
C GLU A 63 27.35 -1.80 6.70
N PRO A 64 28.48 -1.30 6.17
CA PRO A 64 28.70 -1.23 4.73
C PRO A 64 29.03 -2.58 4.09
N ASP A 65 29.49 -3.58 4.86
CA ASP A 65 29.71 -4.92 4.34
C ASP A 65 28.40 -5.70 4.24
N ARG A 66 27.97 -5.99 3.01
CA ARG A 66 26.64 -6.57 2.74
C ARG A 66 26.43 -7.94 3.39
N ASP A 67 27.42 -8.80 3.36
CA ASP A 67 27.30 -10.15 3.91
C ASP A 67 27.20 -10.10 5.43
N THR A 68 27.99 -9.24 6.07
CA THR A 68 27.91 -8.97 7.51
C THR A 68 26.55 -8.37 7.89
N ALA A 69 26.04 -7.39 7.13
CA ALA A 69 24.74 -6.79 7.36
C ALA A 69 23.60 -7.82 7.30
N ILE A 70 23.59 -8.67 6.27
CA ILE A 70 22.59 -9.74 6.10
C ILE A 70 22.66 -10.74 7.26
N ALA A 71 23.86 -11.22 7.62
CA ALA A 71 24.02 -12.18 8.71
C ALA A 71 23.54 -11.63 10.05
N ARG A 72 23.79 -10.34 10.31
CA ARG A 72 23.31 -9.65 11.52
C ARG A 72 21.78 -9.54 11.52
N PHE A 73 21.19 -9.17 10.39
CA PHE A 73 19.74 -9.07 10.24
C PHE A 73 19.05 -10.42 10.42
N GLN A 74 19.53 -11.48 9.76
CA GLN A 74 19.02 -12.84 9.91
C GLN A 74 19.07 -13.34 11.36
N ARG A 75 20.15 -13.03 12.08
CA ARG A 75 20.27 -13.37 13.50
C ARG A 75 19.20 -12.64 14.33
N ALA A 76 18.98 -11.35 14.11
CA ALA A 76 17.96 -10.58 14.83
C ALA A 76 16.54 -11.12 14.55
N LEU A 77 16.25 -11.49 13.30
CA LEU A 77 14.98 -12.14 12.94
C LEU A 77 14.79 -13.47 13.69
N ALA A 78 15.85 -14.29 13.77
CA ALA A 78 15.81 -15.57 14.48
C ALA A 78 15.61 -15.41 16.01
N GLU A 79 16.22 -14.38 16.61
CA GLU A 79 16.09 -14.08 18.04
C GLU A 79 14.71 -13.56 18.42
N THR A 80 14.05 -12.81 17.53
CA THR A 80 12.76 -12.15 17.78
C THR A 80 11.56 -12.92 17.26
N GLY A 81 11.75 -13.78 16.27
CA GLY A 81 10.66 -14.45 15.55
C GLY A 81 9.93 -13.55 14.54
N LEU A 82 10.44 -12.34 14.29
CA LEU A 82 9.89 -11.41 13.31
C LEU A 82 10.03 -12.00 11.90
N ARG A 83 9.01 -11.81 11.06
CA ARG A 83 9.01 -12.33 9.68
C ARG A 83 9.39 -11.27 8.67
N VAL A 84 9.78 -11.70 7.47
CA VAL A 84 9.94 -10.83 6.31
C VAL A 84 8.82 -11.14 5.31
N PRO A 85 7.64 -10.51 5.41
CA PRO A 85 6.54 -10.80 4.49
C PRO A 85 6.79 -10.26 3.08
N MET A 86 7.58 -9.20 2.97
CA MET A 86 7.84 -8.44 1.74
C MET A 86 9.26 -7.88 1.73
N ALA A 87 9.86 -7.82 0.54
CA ALA A 87 11.08 -7.05 0.26
C ALA A 87 10.94 -6.24 -1.02
N THR A 88 11.79 -5.23 -1.20
CA THR A 88 11.81 -4.38 -2.39
C THR A 88 13.23 -3.94 -2.76
N THR A 89 13.42 -3.18 -3.84
CA THR A 89 14.74 -2.75 -4.34
C THR A 89 14.83 -1.24 -4.37
N ASN A 90 15.92 -0.67 -3.86
CA ASN A 90 16.19 0.74 -4.06
C ASN A 90 16.66 0.98 -5.51
N LEU A 91 15.76 1.48 -6.35
CA LEU A 91 16.05 1.93 -7.72
C LEU A 91 15.90 3.44 -7.88
N PHE A 92 16.09 4.21 -6.79
CA PHE A 92 15.75 5.64 -6.79
C PHE A 92 16.76 6.58 -6.12
N SER A 93 17.55 6.09 -5.15
CA SER A 93 18.47 6.94 -4.38
C SER A 93 19.78 7.22 -5.10
N HIS A 94 20.41 6.19 -5.68
CA HIS A 94 21.73 6.35 -6.31
C HIS A 94 21.63 7.23 -7.57
N PRO A 95 22.57 8.18 -7.83
CA PRO A 95 22.50 9.12 -8.96
C PRO A 95 22.40 8.47 -10.34
N VAL A 96 22.76 7.19 -10.47
CA VAL A 96 22.62 6.41 -11.71
C VAL A 96 21.16 6.27 -12.15
N PHE A 97 20.21 6.28 -11.20
CA PHE A 97 18.79 6.09 -11.46
C PHE A 97 18.02 7.40 -11.65
N LYS A 98 18.71 8.52 -11.85
CA LYS A 98 18.08 9.85 -11.99
C LYS A 98 17.03 9.95 -13.11
N ASP A 99 17.11 9.10 -14.14
CA ASP A 99 16.13 9.00 -15.24
C ASP A 99 15.28 7.71 -15.20
N GLY A 100 15.34 6.97 -14.10
CA GLY A 100 14.70 5.67 -13.94
C GLY A 100 15.69 4.52 -13.75
N GLY A 101 15.16 3.38 -13.33
CA GLY A 101 15.82 2.09 -13.36
C GLY A 101 15.44 1.32 -14.62
N LEU A 102 14.23 0.76 -14.65
CA LEU A 102 13.77 -0.09 -15.76
C LEU A 102 13.38 0.72 -17.01
N THR A 103 13.12 2.02 -16.88
CA THR A 103 12.72 2.90 -17.99
C THR A 103 13.70 4.05 -18.25
N SER A 104 14.91 3.97 -17.68
CA SER A 104 16.01 4.87 -18.06
C SER A 104 16.22 4.86 -19.57
N ASN A 105 16.45 6.03 -20.16
CA ASN A 105 16.80 6.14 -21.57
C ASN A 105 18.12 5.40 -21.86
N ASP A 106 19.04 5.38 -20.90
CA ASP A 106 20.32 4.69 -20.97
C ASP A 106 20.15 3.16 -20.81
N ARG A 107 20.53 2.42 -21.85
CA ARG A 107 20.29 0.96 -21.92
C ARG A 107 21.09 0.15 -20.91
N ASP A 108 22.33 0.56 -20.64
CA ASP A 108 23.18 -0.07 -19.63
C ASP A 108 22.59 0.07 -18.22
N ILE A 109 21.96 1.20 -17.91
CA ILE A 109 21.26 1.42 -16.63
C ILE A 109 20.07 0.48 -16.47
N ARG A 110 19.24 0.29 -17.52
CA ARG A 110 18.14 -0.70 -17.48
C ARG A 110 18.65 -2.11 -17.18
N ARG A 111 19.78 -2.50 -17.78
CA ARG A 111 20.40 -3.82 -17.55
C ARG A 111 20.96 -3.95 -16.14
N TYR A 112 21.55 -2.89 -15.61
CA TYR A 112 22.03 -2.83 -14.24
C TYR A 112 20.88 -2.97 -13.24
N ALA A 113 19.77 -2.25 -13.45
CA ALA A 113 18.57 -2.32 -12.62
C ALA A 113 18.04 -3.76 -12.52
N LEU A 114 17.91 -4.48 -13.63
CA LEU A 114 17.51 -5.90 -13.63
C LEU A 114 18.45 -6.76 -12.76
N THR A 115 19.75 -6.53 -12.85
CA THR A 115 20.74 -7.28 -12.06
C THR A 115 20.71 -6.91 -10.58
N LYS A 116 20.32 -5.69 -10.23
CA LYS A 116 20.12 -5.26 -8.83
C LYS A 116 18.88 -5.94 -8.25
N VAL A 117 17.73 -5.86 -8.94
CA VAL A 117 16.49 -6.51 -8.50
C VAL A 117 16.67 -8.02 -8.38
N ARG A 118 17.30 -8.68 -9.37
CA ARG A 118 17.61 -10.11 -9.32
C ARG A 118 18.33 -10.51 -8.03
N ARG A 119 19.39 -9.79 -7.65
CA ARG A 119 20.18 -10.10 -6.45
C ARG A 119 19.37 -10.00 -5.17
N ASN A 120 18.36 -9.13 -5.14
CA ASN A 120 17.51 -8.98 -3.97
C ASN A 120 16.27 -9.88 -4.00
N LEU A 121 15.81 -10.34 -5.17
CA LEU A 121 14.86 -11.47 -5.26
C LEU A 121 15.44 -12.73 -4.62
N ASP A 122 16.73 -13.03 -4.87
CA ASP A 122 17.42 -14.17 -4.25
C ASP A 122 17.39 -14.08 -2.71
N LEU A 123 17.71 -12.91 -2.16
CA LEU A 123 17.67 -12.66 -0.71
C LEU A 123 16.25 -12.68 -0.14
N ALA A 124 15.28 -12.09 -0.85
CA ALA A 124 13.89 -12.08 -0.42
C ALA A 124 13.33 -13.51 -0.30
N ALA A 125 13.62 -14.37 -1.29
CA ALA A 125 13.25 -15.78 -1.26
C ALA A 125 13.95 -16.53 -0.12
N GLU A 126 15.23 -16.29 0.12
CA GLU A 126 15.98 -16.87 1.25
C GLU A 126 15.36 -16.51 2.61
N LEU A 127 14.90 -15.27 2.76
CA LEU A 127 14.25 -14.78 3.99
C LEU A 127 12.77 -15.17 4.10
N GLY A 128 12.22 -15.88 3.11
CA GLY A 128 10.83 -16.35 3.12
C GLY A 128 9.79 -15.28 2.79
N ALA A 129 10.18 -14.20 2.11
CA ALA A 129 9.22 -13.24 1.59
C ALA A 129 8.29 -13.90 0.57
N GLN A 130 7.01 -13.50 0.60
CA GLN A 130 5.97 -14.00 -0.32
C GLN A 130 5.55 -12.94 -1.33
N THR A 131 5.92 -11.68 -1.10
CA THR A 131 5.63 -10.56 -1.99
C THR A 131 6.90 -9.76 -2.26
N TYR A 132 7.09 -9.35 -3.50
CA TYR A 132 8.15 -8.44 -3.90
C TYR A 132 7.55 -7.15 -4.46
N VAL A 133 7.74 -6.04 -3.75
CA VAL A 133 7.19 -4.74 -4.13
C VAL A 133 8.11 -4.05 -5.13
N LEU A 134 7.50 -3.39 -6.11
CA LEU A 134 8.17 -2.64 -7.16
C LEU A 134 7.59 -1.22 -7.23
N TRP A 135 8.25 -0.30 -6.54
CA TRP A 135 7.97 1.13 -6.68
C TRP A 135 8.85 1.76 -7.76
N GLY A 136 8.21 2.25 -8.81
CA GLY A 136 8.85 2.90 -9.95
C GLY A 136 9.16 4.38 -9.73
N GLY A 137 9.63 4.79 -8.55
CA GLY A 137 9.71 6.20 -8.15
C GLY A 137 10.52 7.12 -9.08
N ARG A 138 11.45 6.57 -9.88
CA ARG A 138 12.21 7.33 -10.89
C ARG A 138 11.74 7.10 -12.33
N GLU A 139 10.80 6.21 -12.57
CA GLU A 139 10.26 5.90 -13.88
C GLU A 139 9.25 6.99 -14.27
N GLY A 140 9.66 7.98 -15.07
CA GLY A 140 8.83 9.16 -15.33
C GLY A 140 9.55 10.27 -16.07
N ALA A 141 9.02 11.48 -15.99
CA ALA A 141 9.59 12.67 -16.63
C ALA A 141 9.21 13.97 -15.91
N GLU A 142 10.02 15.02 -16.13
CA GLU A 142 9.67 16.41 -15.81
C GLU A 142 9.15 17.17 -17.04
N SER A 143 9.25 16.58 -18.24
CA SER A 143 8.81 17.20 -19.49
C SER A 143 8.41 16.14 -20.53
N ASP A 144 7.32 16.38 -21.25
CA ASP A 144 6.73 15.40 -22.18
C ASP A 144 7.68 14.95 -23.30
N ALA A 145 8.54 15.85 -23.78
CA ALA A 145 9.49 15.54 -24.84
C ALA A 145 10.64 14.62 -24.39
N ALA A 146 10.90 14.51 -23.09
CA ALA A 146 12.05 13.76 -22.56
C ALA A 146 11.83 12.24 -22.51
N LYS A 147 10.57 11.77 -22.60
CA LYS A 147 10.23 10.35 -22.45
C LYS A 147 9.15 9.93 -23.44
N ASP A 148 9.50 9.04 -24.36
CA ASP A 148 8.48 8.30 -25.12
C ASP A 148 7.82 7.28 -24.18
N VAL A 149 6.63 7.62 -23.69
CA VAL A 149 5.88 6.78 -22.74
C VAL A 149 5.57 5.40 -23.30
N ARG A 150 5.32 5.26 -24.61
CA ARG A 150 5.05 3.96 -25.22
C ARG A 150 6.31 3.08 -25.19
N ALA A 151 7.46 3.68 -25.50
CA ALA A 151 8.73 2.99 -25.41
C ALA A 151 9.05 2.62 -23.94
N ALA A 152 8.81 3.54 -23.01
CA ALA A 152 9.04 3.33 -21.57
C ALA A 152 8.19 2.18 -21.03
N LEU A 153 6.87 2.16 -21.31
CA LEU A 153 5.98 1.07 -20.91
C LEU A 153 6.40 -0.27 -21.51
N ALA A 154 6.87 -0.29 -22.77
CA ALA A 154 7.38 -1.51 -23.38
C ALA A 154 8.67 -2.02 -22.72
N ARG A 155 9.54 -1.13 -22.18
CA ARG A 155 10.73 -1.54 -21.40
C ARG A 155 10.34 -1.96 -19.98
N TYR A 156 9.36 -1.30 -19.39
CA TYR A 156 8.84 -1.67 -18.08
C TYR A 156 8.26 -3.09 -18.13
N LYS A 157 7.40 -3.38 -19.11
CA LYS A 157 6.86 -4.74 -19.34
C LYS A 157 7.98 -5.75 -19.54
N GLU A 158 8.92 -5.50 -20.46
CA GLU A 158 10.09 -6.37 -20.70
C GLU A 158 10.84 -6.67 -19.39
N GLY A 159 11.12 -5.64 -18.58
CA GLY A 159 11.85 -5.81 -17.34
C GLY A 159 11.11 -6.67 -16.31
N LEU A 160 9.81 -6.43 -16.14
CA LEU A 160 8.99 -7.20 -15.20
C LEU A 160 8.79 -8.65 -15.64
N ASP A 161 8.52 -8.89 -16.93
CA ASP A 161 8.37 -10.24 -17.47
C ASP A 161 9.66 -11.04 -17.27
N VAL A 162 10.83 -10.44 -17.53
CA VAL A 162 12.14 -11.08 -17.29
C VAL A 162 12.36 -11.42 -15.81
N LEU A 163 11.97 -10.54 -14.89
CA LEU A 163 12.10 -10.78 -13.45
C LEU A 163 11.14 -11.86 -12.94
N ALA A 164 9.91 -11.90 -13.47
CA ALA A 164 8.95 -12.95 -13.15
C ALA A 164 9.39 -14.30 -13.69
N ASP A 165 9.85 -14.37 -14.95
CA ASP A 165 10.39 -15.61 -15.51
C ASP A 165 11.62 -16.11 -14.73
N TYR A 166 12.47 -15.19 -14.25
CA TYR A 166 13.56 -15.53 -13.35
C TYR A 166 13.05 -16.17 -12.06
N ALA A 167 12.13 -15.51 -11.34
CA ALA A 167 11.58 -16.03 -10.08
C ALA A 167 10.93 -17.41 -10.26
N VAL A 168 10.15 -17.60 -11.32
CA VAL A 168 9.56 -18.89 -11.68
C VAL A 168 10.63 -19.94 -11.97
N SER A 169 11.68 -19.59 -12.72
CA SER A 169 12.78 -20.52 -13.04
C SER A 169 13.58 -20.96 -11.82
N GLN A 170 13.65 -20.11 -10.78
CA GLN A 170 14.30 -20.44 -9.51
C GLN A 170 13.36 -21.19 -8.56
N GLY A 171 12.08 -21.30 -8.88
CA GLY A 171 11.06 -21.92 -8.03
C GLY A 171 10.71 -21.07 -6.80
N TYR A 172 10.84 -19.74 -6.89
CA TYR A 172 10.46 -18.85 -5.80
C TYR A 172 8.94 -18.70 -5.71
N ASP A 173 8.40 -18.80 -4.49
CA ASP A 173 6.99 -18.57 -4.19
C ASP A 173 6.72 -17.08 -3.96
N LEU A 174 7.04 -16.27 -4.97
CA LEU A 174 6.90 -14.80 -4.94
C LEU A 174 5.75 -14.35 -5.84
N ARG A 175 4.96 -13.42 -5.32
CA ARG A 175 4.10 -12.54 -6.12
C ARG A 175 4.71 -11.14 -6.21
N PHE A 176 4.44 -10.43 -7.30
CA PHE A 176 4.94 -9.09 -7.52
C PHE A 176 3.83 -8.06 -7.29
N ALA A 177 4.14 -6.97 -6.60
CA ALA A 177 3.17 -5.92 -6.30
C ALA A 177 3.69 -4.58 -6.81
N LEU A 178 3.02 -4.01 -7.82
CA LEU A 178 3.37 -2.69 -8.37
C LEU A 178 2.79 -1.60 -7.49
N GLU A 179 3.62 -0.61 -7.16
CA GLU A 179 3.24 0.51 -6.31
C GLU A 179 3.05 1.78 -7.15
N PRO A 180 1.79 2.17 -7.42
CA PRO A 180 1.49 3.39 -8.14
C PRO A 180 1.74 4.62 -7.27
N LYS A 181 2.29 5.68 -7.88
CA LYS A 181 2.46 7.00 -7.28
C LYS A 181 2.31 8.06 -8.37
N PRO A 182 1.57 9.17 -8.16
CA PRO A 182 1.31 10.11 -9.24
C PRO A 182 2.53 10.96 -9.62
N ASN A 183 3.29 11.40 -8.62
CA ASN A 183 4.47 12.26 -8.77
C ASN A 183 5.35 12.16 -7.52
N GLU A 184 6.47 12.88 -7.53
CA GLU A 184 7.50 12.89 -6.48
C GLU A 184 8.23 11.55 -6.32
N PRO A 185 9.52 11.46 -6.71
CA PRO A 185 10.41 12.58 -7.03
C PRO A 185 10.42 13.03 -8.50
N ARG A 186 9.72 12.35 -9.43
CA ARG A 186 9.55 12.85 -10.81
C ARG A 186 8.40 13.85 -10.90
N GLY A 187 8.41 14.69 -11.93
CA GLY A 187 7.26 15.56 -12.25
C GLY A 187 5.98 14.75 -12.44
N ASP A 188 6.04 13.73 -13.29
CA ASP A 188 4.98 12.73 -13.48
C ASP A 188 5.63 11.34 -13.50
N ILE A 189 5.13 10.44 -12.66
CA ILE A 189 5.58 9.04 -12.58
C ILE A 189 4.70 8.16 -13.49
N LEU A 190 5.31 7.17 -14.14
CA LEU A 190 4.58 6.17 -14.90
C LEU A 190 3.73 5.30 -13.99
N LEU A 191 2.53 4.93 -14.44
CA LEU A 191 1.53 4.21 -13.66
C LEU A 191 1.06 5.02 -12.43
N PRO A 192 0.51 6.22 -12.63
CA PRO A 192 0.34 7.20 -11.57
C PRO A 192 -0.73 6.86 -10.52
N THR A 193 -1.61 5.88 -10.80
CA THR A 193 -2.68 5.47 -9.88
C THR A 193 -2.97 3.97 -9.97
N ILE A 194 -3.72 3.44 -9.01
CA ILE A 194 -4.25 2.06 -8.98
C ILE A 194 -4.76 1.62 -10.36
N GLY A 195 -5.61 2.43 -11.00
CA GLY A 195 -6.22 2.08 -12.28
C GLY A 195 -5.20 1.92 -13.41
N HIS A 196 -4.19 2.79 -13.47
CA HIS A 196 -3.13 2.72 -14.48
C HIS A 196 -2.26 1.47 -14.29
N ALA A 197 -1.90 1.17 -13.05
CA ALA A 197 -1.15 -0.03 -12.72
C ALA A 197 -1.94 -1.31 -13.05
N LEU A 198 -3.24 -1.38 -12.76
CA LEU A 198 -4.10 -2.52 -13.17
C LEU A 198 -4.14 -2.69 -14.69
N GLY A 199 -4.36 -1.60 -15.43
CA GLY A 199 -4.37 -1.62 -16.89
C GLY A 199 -3.03 -2.06 -17.49
N PHE A 200 -1.92 -1.71 -16.85
CA PHE A 200 -0.60 -2.18 -17.27
C PHE A 200 -0.37 -3.66 -16.92
N ILE A 201 -0.74 -4.10 -15.71
CA ILE A 201 -0.62 -5.49 -15.26
C ILE A 201 -1.32 -6.46 -16.22
N SER A 202 -2.49 -6.07 -16.77
CA SER A 202 -3.24 -6.92 -17.71
C SER A 202 -2.50 -7.21 -19.04
N HIS A 203 -1.38 -6.52 -19.31
CA HIS A 203 -0.56 -6.71 -20.51
C HIS A 203 0.72 -7.50 -20.25
N LEU A 204 1.01 -7.91 -19.00
CA LEU A 204 2.17 -8.73 -18.67
C LEU A 204 1.99 -10.17 -19.19
N GLU A 205 3.08 -10.93 -19.38
CA GLU A 205 3.00 -12.31 -19.88
C GLU A 205 2.41 -13.28 -18.84
N ARG A 206 2.59 -12.96 -17.56
CA ARG A 206 2.12 -13.74 -16.41
C ARG A 206 1.30 -12.86 -15.47
N PRO A 207 0.18 -12.27 -15.92
CA PRO A 207 -0.55 -11.27 -15.15
C PRO A 207 -1.03 -11.82 -13.79
N GLU A 208 -1.21 -13.14 -13.65
CA GLU A 208 -1.56 -13.82 -12.40
C GLU A 208 -0.51 -13.66 -11.28
N LEU A 209 0.76 -13.46 -11.63
CA LEU A 209 1.84 -13.24 -10.66
C LEU A 209 1.94 -11.78 -10.19
N PHE A 210 1.22 -10.87 -10.84
CA PHE A 210 1.29 -9.45 -10.56
C PHE A 210 -0.02 -8.91 -9.98
N GLY A 211 0.13 -8.09 -8.96
CA GLY A 211 -0.92 -7.29 -8.32
C GLY A 211 -0.38 -5.94 -7.91
N LEU A 212 -1.01 -5.32 -6.93
CA LEU A 212 -0.74 -3.97 -6.48
C LEU A 212 -0.20 -3.94 -5.05
N ASN A 213 0.58 -2.89 -4.80
CA ASN A 213 0.91 -2.32 -3.50
C ASN A 213 0.44 -0.86 -3.48
N PRO A 214 -0.86 -0.57 -3.35
CA PRO A 214 -1.32 0.80 -3.29
C PRO A 214 -1.03 1.41 -1.92
N GLU A 215 -0.69 2.70 -1.91
CA GLU A 215 -0.43 3.47 -0.69
C GLU A 215 -1.50 4.55 -0.47
N VAL A 216 -1.92 4.72 0.78
CA VAL A 216 -2.91 5.73 1.18
C VAL A 216 -2.54 7.12 0.66
N GLY A 217 -1.31 7.56 0.91
CA GLY A 217 -0.82 8.88 0.54
C GLY A 217 -0.81 9.11 -0.96
N HIS A 218 -0.33 8.13 -1.73
CA HIS A 218 -0.17 8.25 -3.18
C HIS A 218 -1.48 8.57 -3.92
N GLU A 219 -2.58 7.84 -3.66
CA GLU A 219 -3.85 8.14 -4.31
C GLU A 219 -4.44 9.47 -3.80
N GLN A 220 -4.21 9.81 -2.52
CA GLN A 220 -4.66 11.08 -1.93
C GLN A 220 -3.89 12.29 -2.46
N MET A 221 -2.63 12.13 -2.89
CA MET A 221 -1.87 13.16 -3.61
C MET A 221 -2.54 13.53 -4.95
N ALA A 222 -3.23 12.58 -5.59
CA ALA A 222 -4.04 12.83 -6.78
C ALA A 222 -5.48 13.28 -6.47
N GLY A 223 -5.83 13.43 -5.20
CA GLY A 223 -7.19 13.77 -4.75
C GLY A 223 -8.20 12.62 -4.95
N LEU A 224 -7.73 11.38 -5.12
CA LEU A 224 -8.58 10.22 -5.31
C LEU A 224 -9.05 9.64 -3.97
N ASN A 225 -10.18 8.95 -4.02
CA ASN A 225 -10.69 8.21 -2.86
C ASN A 225 -9.99 6.85 -2.77
N PHE A 226 -9.10 6.72 -1.79
CA PHE A 226 -8.32 5.50 -1.58
C PHE A 226 -9.21 4.27 -1.33
N VAL A 227 -10.28 4.40 -0.53
CA VAL A 227 -11.20 3.28 -0.23
C VAL A 227 -11.83 2.72 -1.51
N HIS A 228 -12.22 3.59 -2.46
CA HIS A 228 -12.79 3.16 -3.73
C HIS A 228 -11.73 2.44 -4.61
N GLY A 229 -10.50 2.95 -4.64
CA GLY A 229 -9.40 2.30 -5.35
C GLY A 229 -9.08 0.92 -4.79
N ILE A 230 -9.04 0.79 -3.46
CA ILE A 230 -8.85 -0.50 -2.77
C ILE A 230 -10.01 -1.46 -3.06
N ALA A 231 -11.26 -1.00 -3.05
CA ALA A 231 -12.41 -1.82 -3.41
C ALA A 231 -12.30 -2.35 -4.85
N GLN A 232 -11.83 -1.53 -5.80
CA GLN A 232 -11.57 -1.98 -7.17
C GLN A 232 -10.43 -3.02 -7.24
N ALA A 233 -9.35 -2.81 -6.48
CA ALA A 233 -8.23 -3.77 -6.42
C ALA A 233 -8.67 -5.12 -5.84
N LEU A 234 -9.49 -5.12 -4.78
CA LEU A 234 -10.11 -6.32 -4.21
C LEU A 234 -11.04 -7.00 -5.22
N TRP A 235 -11.89 -6.24 -5.91
CA TRP A 235 -12.81 -6.77 -6.92
C TRP A 235 -12.08 -7.49 -8.07
N GLN A 236 -10.88 -7.04 -8.45
CA GLN A 236 -10.04 -7.71 -9.47
C GLN A 236 -9.16 -8.84 -8.91
N GLY A 237 -9.17 -9.09 -7.59
CA GLY A 237 -8.25 -10.04 -6.95
C GLY A 237 -6.78 -9.62 -7.08
N LYS A 238 -6.51 -8.31 -7.11
CA LYS A 238 -5.19 -7.72 -7.38
C LYS A 238 -4.58 -6.97 -6.20
N LEU A 239 -5.23 -6.90 -5.05
CA LEU A 239 -4.64 -6.34 -3.83
C LEU A 239 -3.68 -7.34 -3.18
N PHE A 240 -2.40 -7.33 -3.58
CA PHE A 240 -1.40 -8.30 -3.10
C PHE A 240 -0.70 -7.83 -1.82
N HIS A 241 -0.49 -6.52 -1.72
CA HIS A 241 0.04 -5.80 -0.57
C HIS A 241 -0.68 -4.44 -0.49
N LEU A 242 -0.47 -3.67 0.58
CA LEU A 242 -0.83 -2.25 0.64
C LEU A 242 0.03 -1.54 1.68
N ASP A 243 0.17 -0.23 1.52
CA ASP A 243 0.88 0.63 2.42
C ASP A 243 -0.05 1.65 3.10
N LEU A 244 0.03 1.67 4.43
CA LEU A 244 -0.82 2.46 5.31
C LEU A 244 -0.05 3.65 5.87
N ASN A 245 -0.50 4.86 5.53
CA ASN A 245 0.00 6.10 6.09
C ASN A 245 -1.08 7.19 6.08
N GLY A 246 -0.69 8.46 6.20
CA GLY A 246 -1.60 9.60 6.16
C GLY A 246 -1.09 10.72 5.27
N GLN A 247 -2.03 11.36 4.57
CA GLN A 247 -1.79 12.49 3.69
C GLN A 247 -2.91 13.53 3.84
N HIS A 248 -2.61 14.81 3.64
CA HIS A 248 -3.61 15.88 3.54
C HIS A 248 -3.73 16.41 2.11
N GLY A 249 -4.30 15.58 1.22
CA GLY A 249 -4.65 15.94 -0.15
C GLY A 249 -3.44 16.21 -1.08
N PRO A 250 -3.65 16.92 -2.19
CA PRO A 250 -2.61 17.17 -3.20
C PRO A 250 -1.51 18.13 -2.73
N LYS A 251 -0.41 17.56 -2.27
CA LYS A 251 0.85 18.25 -1.92
C LYS A 251 2.00 17.23 -1.94
N TYR A 252 3.19 17.62 -1.47
CA TYR A 252 4.28 16.68 -1.26
C TYR A 252 3.82 15.48 -0.42
N ASP A 253 4.48 14.36 -0.62
CA ASP A 253 4.20 13.14 0.10
C ASP A 253 4.61 13.27 1.58
N GLN A 254 3.61 13.22 2.47
CA GLN A 254 3.81 13.53 3.89
C GLN A 254 4.22 12.34 4.74
N ASP A 255 3.89 11.12 4.31
CA ASP A 255 4.17 9.89 5.06
C ASP A 255 3.73 9.95 6.53
N LEU A 256 2.55 10.51 6.83
CA LEU A 256 2.10 10.62 8.22
C LEU A 256 1.74 9.25 8.80
N ILE A 257 1.68 9.16 10.13
CA ILE A 257 1.06 8.01 10.82
C ILE A 257 -0.32 7.73 10.23
N PHE A 258 -0.64 6.45 10.03
CA PHE A 258 -1.93 6.01 9.53
C PHE A 258 -3.09 6.62 10.34
N GLY A 259 -4.06 7.20 9.63
CA GLY A 259 -5.21 7.89 10.22
C GLY A 259 -4.94 9.35 10.66
N HIS A 260 -3.70 9.85 10.61
CA HIS A 260 -3.39 11.26 10.92
C HIS A 260 -3.54 12.20 9.69
N GLY A 261 -3.94 11.66 8.54
CA GLY A 261 -4.33 12.41 7.35
C GLY A 261 -5.86 12.58 7.25
N ASP A 262 -6.47 11.97 6.24
CA ASP A 262 -7.93 11.81 6.15
C ASP A 262 -8.42 10.66 7.06
N LEU A 263 -8.80 11.02 8.29
CA LEU A 263 -9.30 10.09 9.29
C LEU A 263 -10.61 9.39 8.87
N THR A 264 -11.47 10.06 8.09
CA THR A 264 -12.75 9.46 7.67
C THR A 264 -12.50 8.38 6.63
N SER A 265 -11.60 8.64 5.68
CA SER A 265 -11.13 7.65 4.71
C SER A 265 -10.43 6.48 5.40
N ALA A 266 -9.57 6.73 6.40
CA ALA A 266 -8.92 5.67 7.17
C ALA A 266 -9.92 4.76 7.90
N PHE A 267 -10.99 5.33 8.48
CA PHE A 267 -12.06 4.55 9.12
C PHE A 267 -12.74 3.60 8.12
N PHE A 268 -13.16 4.10 6.96
CA PHE A 268 -13.81 3.27 5.94
C PHE A 268 -12.84 2.30 5.25
N LEU A 269 -11.55 2.63 5.17
CA LEU A 269 -10.53 1.69 4.72
C LEU A 269 -10.43 0.50 5.67
N VAL A 270 -10.35 0.74 6.99
CA VAL A 270 -10.30 -0.36 7.97
C VAL A 270 -11.59 -1.19 7.91
N ASP A 271 -12.76 -0.56 7.82
CA ASP A 271 -14.02 -1.28 7.59
C ASP A 271 -13.97 -2.19 6.36
N LEU A 272 -13.45 -1.67 5.23
CA LEU A 272 -13.28 -2.44 4.00
C LEU A 272 -12.26 -3.57 4.14
N LEU A 273 -11.11 -3.36 4.77
CA LEU A 273 -10.08 -4.40 4.89
C LEU A 273 -10.53 -5.55 5.79
N GLU A 274 -11.24 -5.25 6.87
CA GLU A 274 -11.69 -6.24 7.85
C GLU A 274 -12.91 -7.06 7.36
N HIS A 275 -13.68 -6.53 6.41
CA HIS A 275 -14.89 -7.20 5.88
C HIS A 275 -14.84 -7.53 4.39
N GLY A 276 -13.84 -7.01 3.66
CA GLY A 276 -13.69 -7.12 2.21
C GLY A 276 -12.76 -8.24 1.75
N GLY A 277 -12.27 -9.08 2.67
CA GLY A 277 -11.49 -10.28 2.34
C GLY A 277 -10.00 -10.03 2.11
N TYR A 278 -9.40 -9.02 2.77
CA TYR A 278 -7.96 -8.81 2.72
C TYR A 278 -7.21 -9.54 3.84
N ASP A 279 -6.44 -10.56 3.47
CA ASP A 279 -5.69 -11.40 4.42
C ASP A 279 -4.19 -11.09 4.49
N GLY A 280 -3.71 -10.10 3.73
CA GLY A 280 -2.29 -9.74 3.69
C GLY A 280 -1.83 -8.88 4.89
N PRO A 281 -0.54 -8.50 4.91
CA PRO A 281 0.02 -7.64 5.95
C PRO A 281 -0.62 -6.25 5.98
N ARG A 282 -0.76 -5.67 7.17
CA ARG A 282 -1.08 -4.26 7.35
C ARG A 282 0.24 -3.51 7.48
N HIS A 283 0.87 -3.22 6.34
CA HIS A 283 2.18 -2.60 6.31
C HIS A 283 2.05 -1.08 6.46
N PHE A 284 2.86 -0.50 7.33
CA PHE A 284 2.94 0.94 7.51
C PHE A 284 4.18 1.46 6.80
N ASP A 285 3.99 2.13 5.66
CA ASP A 285 5.04 2.92 5.00
C ASP A 285 4.85 4.39 5.36
N TYR A 286 5.51 4.83 6.42
CA TYR A 286 5.36 6.17 6.98
C TYR A 286 6.70 6.71 7.46
N LYS A 287 6.73 7.97 7.88
CA LYS A 287 7.90 8.63 8.47
C LYS A 287 7.54 9.21 9.84
N PRO A 288 8.32 8.91 10.90
CA PRO A 288 8.27 9.69 12.14
C PRO A 288 8.56 11.15 11.82
N LEU A 289 7.78 12.08 12.37
CA LEU A 289 7.88 13.51 12.02
C LEU A 289 9.31 14.01 12.21
N ARG A 290 9.74 14.96 11.38
CA ARG A 290 11.11 15.51 11.45
C ARG A 290 11.45 16.15 12.81
N THR A 291 10.42 16.57 13.55
CA THR A 291 10.52 17.17 14.89
C THR A 291 10.85 16.18 16.00
N GLU A 292 10.64 14.89 15.76
CA GLU A 292 10.72 13.83 16.76
C GLU A 292 12.15 13.37 17.01
N ASP A 293 12.46 13.04 18.25
CA ASP A 293 13.73 12.43 18.66
C ASP A 293 13.71 10.89 18.45
N PRO A 294 14.83 10.17 18.71
CA PRO A 294 14.87 8.71 18.55
C PRO A 294 13.89 7.91 19.43
N GLU A 295 13.41 8.43 20.55
CA GLU A 295 12.40 7.73 21.37
C GLU A 295 11.00 7.93 20.79
N ASP A 296 10.69 9.14 20.33
CA ASP A 296 9.41 9.48 19.69
C ASP A 296 9.16 8.68 18.39
N VAL A 297 10.23 8.22 17.71
CA VAL A 297 10.13 7.25 16.59
C VAL A 297 9.28 6.04 16.99
N TRP A 298 9.52 5.48 18.16
CA TRP A 298 8.83 4.27 18.62
C TRP A 298 7.41 4.57 19.11
N VAL A 299 7.17 5.78 19.62
CA VAL A 299 5.82 6.29 19.90
C VAL A 299 5.01 6.35 18.60
N SER A 300 5.60 6.85 17.52
CA SER A 300 4.93 6.94 16.21
C SER A 300 4.69 5.57 15.55
N ALA A 301 5.59 4.60 15.74
CA ALA A 301 5.39 3.22 15.30
C ALA A 301 4.22 2.56 16.04
N ALA A 302 4.16 2.73 17.37
CA ALA A 302 3.05 2.25 18.18
C ALA A 302 1.73 2.94 17.80
N ALA A 303 1.76 4.24 17.48
CA ALA A 303 0.57 5.01 17.10
C ALA A 303 -0.10 4.44 15.83
N ASN A 304 0.66 4.02 14.83
CA ASN A 304 0.14 3.38 13.63
C ASN A 304 -0.74 2.16 13.95
N MET A 305 -0.19 1.20 14.70
CA MET A 305 -0.91 -0.01 15.11
C MET A 305 -2.12 0.31 15.99
N ARG A 306 -1.94 1.20 16.98
CA ARG A 306 -3.04 1.60 17.88
C ARG A 306 -4.18 2.26 17.13
N THR A 307 -3.90 3.17 16.20
CA THR A 307 -4.93 3.83 15.38
C THR A 307 -5.69 2.80 14.55
N TYR A 308 -5.01 1.85 13.90
CA TYR A 308 -5.69 0.78 13.16
C TYR A 308 -6.62 -0.03 14.07
N LEU A 309 -6.14 -0.45 15.24
CA LEU A 309 -6.92 -1.26 16.19
C LEU A 309 -8.16 -0.52 16.73
N ILE A 310 -8.04 0.79 17.01
CA ILE A 310 -9.17 1.64 17.41
C ILE A 310 -10.19 1.71 16.26
N LEU A 311 -9.74 2.00 15.04
CA LEU A 311 -10.63 2.09 13.88
C LEU A 311 -11.32 0.76 13.58
N ARG A 312 -10.62 -0.38 13.78
CA ARG A 312 -11.19 -1.72 13.65
C ARG A 312 -12.31 -1.97 14.66
N GLU A 313 -12.11 -1.60 15.92
CA GLU A 313 -13.18 -1.68 16.93
C GLU A 313 -14.38 -0.82 16.54
N LYS A 314 -14.15 0.42 16.08
CA LYS A 314 -15.22 1.33 15.63
C LYS A 314 -15.96 0.78 14.41
N ALA A 315 -15.26 0.24 13.43
CA ALA A 315 -15.87 -0.35 12.23
C ALA A 315 -16.75 -1.56 12.60
N ARG A 316 -16.26 -2.42 13.50
CA ARG A 316 -17.05 -3.54 14.02
C ARG A 316 -18.30 -3.08 14.76
N ALA A 317 -18.20 -2.07 15.62
CA ALA A 317 -19.35 -1.50 16.33
C ALA A 317 -20.36 -0.88 15.35
N PHE A 318 -19.89 -0.13 14.35
CA PHE A 318 -20.71 0.43 13.29
C PHE A 318 -21.51 -0.64 12.55
N ARG A 319 -20.87 -1.74 12.12
CA ARG A 319 -21.55 -2.84 11.42
C ARG A 319 -22.52 -3.63 12.31
N ALA A 320 -22.31 -3.64 13.62
CA ALA A 320 -23.14 -4.37 14.58
C ALA A 320 -24.37 -3.56 15.07
N ASP A 321 -24.40 -2.25 14.85
CA ASP A 321 -25.49 -1.37 15.31
C ASP A 321 -26.79 -1.61 14.50
N PRO A 322 -27.91 -1.99 15.15
CA PRO A 322 -29.19 -2.16 14.48
C PRO A 322 -29.70 -0.91 13.76
N GLU A 323 -29.41 0.30 14.25
CA GLU A 323 -29.78 1.55 13.56
C GLU A 323 -28.98 1.74 12.28
N VAL A 324 -27.72 1.26 12.25
CA VAL A 324 -26.91 1.26 11.03
C VAL A 324 -27.47 0.26 10.03
N ALA A 325 -27.87 -0.93 10.48
CA ALA A 325 -28.53 -1.91 9.62
C ALA A 325 -29.85 -1.38 9.01
N GLU A 326 -30.67 -0.70 9.81
CA GLU A 326 -31.87 -0.01 9.34
C GLU A 326 -31.53 1.09 8.32
N ALA A 327 -30.53 1.92 8.61
CA ALA A 327 -30.10 2.98 7.70
C ALA A 327 -29.56 2.43 6.38
N LEU A 328 -28.78 1.34 6.40
CA LEU A 328 -28.30 0.65 5.20
C LEU A 328 -29.46 0.14 4.34
N ALA A 329 -30.48 -0.47 4.97
CA ALA A 329 -31.67 -0.95 4.28
C ALA A 329 -32.49 0.21 3.68
N ALA A 330 -32.72 1.29 4.44
CA ALA A 330 -33.39 2.49 3.96
C ALA A 330 -32.64 3.16 2.79
N SER A 331 -31.32 3.05 2.80
CA SER A 331 -30.43 3.51 1.72
C SER A 331 -30.31 2.54 0.54
N ARG A 332 -30.96 1.37 0.60
CA ARG A 332 -30.91 0.32 -0.44
C ARG A 332 -29.49 -0.16 -0.77
N VAL A 333 -28.55 -0.03 0.17
CA VAL A 333 -27.16 -0.46 -0.05
C VAL A 333 -27.06 -1.96 -0.35
N PRO A 334 -27.75 -2.86 0.38
CA PRO A 334 -27.70 -4.30 0.07
C PRO A 334 -28.34 -4.66 -1.28
N GLU A 335 -29.27 -3.86 -1.79
CA GLU A 335 -29.99 -4.14 -3.05
C GLU A 335 -29.04 -4.16 -4.25
N LEU A 336 -27.95 -3.39 -4.19
CA LEU A 336 -26.90 -3.34 -5.24
C LEU A 336 -26.21 -4.69 -5.47
N ALA A 337 -26.27 -5.62 -4.51
CA ALA A 337 -25.74 -6.98 -4.67
C ALA A 337 -26.65 -7.88 -5.52
N THR A 338 -27.89 -7.48 -5.76
CA THR A 338 -28.82 -8.22 -6.63
C THR A 338 -28.47 -7.95 -8.09
N PRO A 339 -28.28 -8.99 -8.93
CA PRO A 339 -28.11 -8.80 -10.37
C PRO A 339 -29.26 -7.97 -10.96
N THR A 340 -28.94 -7.05 -11.86
CA THR A 340 -29.95 -6.20 -12.52
C THR A 340 -30.91 -7.01 -13.37
N LEU A 341 -30.43 -8.06 -14.03
CA LEU A 341 -31.25 -9.02 -14.76
C LEU A 341 -31.54 -10.24 -13.89
N SER A 342 -32.78 -10.71 -13.94
CA SER A 342 -33.16 -12.02 -13.41
C SER A 342 -32.47 -13.14 -14.19
N GLU A 343 -32.38 -14.34 -13.60
CA GLU A 343 -31.80 -15.49 -14.28
C GLU A 343 -32.59 -15.84 -15.55
N GLY A 344 -31.91 -15.81 -16.69
CA GLY A 344 -32.51 -16.10 -18.01
C GLY A 344 -33.25 -14.93 -18.66
N GLU A 345 -33.33 -13.76 -18.00
CA GLU A 345 -33.94 -12.55 -18.55
C GLU A 345 -33.06 -11.92 -19.62
N THR A 346 -33.70 -11.40 -20.68
CA THR A 346 -33.05 -10.72 -21.80
C THR A 346 -33.40 -9.23 -21.82
N LEU A 347 -32.68 -8.46 -22.63
CA LEU A 347 -33.03 -7.04 -22.86
C LEU A 347 -34.40 -6.87 -23.52
N ASP A 348 -34.87 -7.85 -24.30
CA ASP A 348 -36.19 -7.81 -24.93
C ASP A 348 -37.30 -8.00 -23.89
N ASP A 349 -37.06 -8.80 -22.85
CA ASP A 349 -37.99 -8.96 -21.73
C ASP A 349 -38.13 -7.64 -20.95
N LEU A 350 -37.01 -6.94 -20.69
CA LEU A 350 -37.03 -5.62 -20.04
C LEU A 350 -37.77 -4.55 -20.87
N ALA A 351 -37.76 -4.66 -22.20
CA ALA A 351 -38.44 -3.71 -23.06
C ALA A 351 -39.97 -3.75 -22.90
N ALA A 352 -40.49 -4.83 -22.32
CA ALA A 352 -41.91 -4.98 -21.99
C ALA A 352 -42.29 -4.37 -20.63
N ASP A 353 -41.31 -3.98 -19.80
CA ASP A 353 -41.57 -3.40 -18.48
C ASP A 353 -42.01 -1.94 -18.56
N GLU A 354 -43.02 -1.59 -17.76
CA GLU A 354 -43.40 -0.20 -17.52
C GLU A 354 -42.63 0.36 -16.31
N PHE A 355 -41.88 1.45 -16.51
CA PHE A 355 -41.13 2.13 -15.44
C PHE A 355 -41.50 3.61 -15.31
N ASP A 356 -42.12 3.98 -14.20
CA ASP A 356 -42.45 5.38 -13.88
C ASP A 356 -41.21 6.12 -13.35
N VAL A 357 -40.49 6.76 -14.27
CA VAL A 357 -39.29 7.57 -14.00
C VAL A 357 -39.58 8.76 -13.08
N GLU A 358 -40.78 9.34 -13.13
CA GLU A 358 -41.14 10.52 -12.34
C GLU A 358 -41.39 10.13 -10.89
N ALA A 359 -42.11 9.03 -10.64
CA ALA A 359 -42.24 8.48 -9.30
C ALA A 359 -40.91 7.99 -8.73
N ALA A 360 -40.07 7.35 -9.54
CA ALA A 360 -38.75 6.89 -9.12
C ALA A 360 -37.81 8.05 -8.75
N GLY A 361 -37.81 9.14 -9.55
CA GLY A 361 -36.97 10.31 -9.32
C GLY A 361 -37.27 11.07 -8.01
N ARG A 362 -38.46 10.87 -7.42
CA ARG A 362 -38.84 11.47 -6.13
C ARG A 362 -38.34 10.66 -4.91
N ARG A 363 -37.74 9.49 -5.10
CA ARG A 363 -37.28 8.63 -3.99
C ARG A 363 -36.02 9.21 -3.33
N GLY A 364 -36.06 9.34 -2.00
CA GLY A 364 -34.86 9.60 -1.21
C GLY A 364 -34.00 8.34 -1.02
N TYR A 365 -32.70 8.52 -0.86
CA TYR A 365 -31.75 7.44 -0.51
C TYR A 365 -31.20 7.57 0.91
N HIS A 366 -31.55 8.63 1.64
CA HIS A 366 -31.27 8.76 3.09
C HIS A 366 -29.78 8.64 3.51
N PHE A 367 -28.84 8.81 2.58
CA PHE A 367 -27.41 8.64 2.86
C PHE A 367 -26.87 9.54 3.97
N THR A 368 -27.42 10.76 4.14
CA THR A 368 -27.02 11.65 5.24
C THR A 368 -27.19 11.01 6.62
N ARG A 369 -28.26 10.24 6.84
CA ARG A 369 -28.47 9.55 8.12
C ARG A 369 -27.42 8.46 8.33
N LEU A 370 -27.19 7.64 7.31
CA LEU A 370 -26.19 6.58 7.34
C LEU A 370 -24.77 7.13 7.61
N ASN A 371 -24.39 8.19 6.89
CA ASN A 371 -23.09 8.83 7.06
C ASN A 371 -22.92 9.46 8.45
N GLN A 372 -23.98 10.08 8.98
CA GLN A 372 -23.95 10.64 10.32
C GLN A 372 -23.78 9.55 11.38
N LEU A 373 -24.44 8.40 11.23
CA LEU A 373 -24.24 7.26 12.13
C LEU A 373 -22.79 6.75 12.08
N ALA A 374 -22.19 6.66 10.88
CA ALA A 374 -20.79 6.28 10.74
C ALA A 374 -19.84 7.25 11.48
N LEU A 375 -20.07 8.55 11.34
CA LEU A 375 -19.28 9.57 12.06
C LEU A 375 -19.50 9.49 13.58
N GLU A 376 -20.72 9.24 14.04
CA GLU A 376 -21.01 9.08 15.47
C GLU A 376 -20.30 7.86 16.08
N HIS A 377 -20.20 6.76 15.34
CA HIS A 377 -19.41 5.59 15.73
C HIS A 377 -17.91 5.91 15.77
N LEU A 378 -17.39 6.56 14.72
CA LEU A 378 -15.99 6.98 14.65
C LEU A 378 -15.60 7.91 15.81
N LEU A 379 -16.44 8.90 16.12
CA LEU A 379 -16.24 9.84 17.23
C LEU A 379 -16.52 9.23 18.61
N GLY A 380 -17.03 7.99 18.66
CA GLY A 380 -17.26 7.27 19.90
C GLY A 380 -18.42 7.80 20.75
N VAL A 381 -19.40 8.47 20.12
CA VAL A 381 -20.63 8.92 20.79
C VAL A 381 -21.77 7.90 20.69
N ARG A 382 -21.51 6.75 20.02
CA ARG A 382 -22.33 5.54 20.01
C ARG A 382 -21.53 4.34 20.52
N HIS A 383 -22.20 3.39 21.16
CA HIS A 383 -21.61 2.24 21.84
C HIS A 383 -22.26 0.92 21.41
#